data_AF-A0A945YT80-F1
#
_entry.id   AF-A0A945YT80-F1
#
_cell.length_a   1.000
_cell.length_b   1.000
_cell.length_c   1.000
_cell.angle_alpha   90.00
_cell.angle_beta   90.00
_cell.angle_gamma   90.00
#
_symmetry.space_group_name_H-M   'P 1'
#
loop_
_entity.id
_entity.type
_entity.pdbx_description
1 polymer ?
#
loop_
_entity_poly.entity_id
_entity_poly.type
_entity_poly.pdbx_seq_one_letter_code
_entity_poly.pdbx_strand_id
1 'polypeptide(L)'
;MKNAFLSVILILSLFFFSGCGSLNKAEGQFHYNNTITKGQELLDLKKALDEGAIDQNEYDLMKDKIINDEYIKSFFKQMDEIDEEEFDSVSI
;
A
#
# COMPACT_ATOMS: atom_id res chain seq x y z
N MET A 1 43.14 27.67 -25.86
CA MET A 1 42.21 26.62 -26.34
C MET A 1 42.26 25.34 -25.52
N LYS A 2 43.44 24.79 -25.20
CA LYS A 2 43.58 23.56 -24.38
C LYS A 2 42.87 23.63 -23.01
N ASN A 3 42.98 24.76 -22.29
CA ASN A 3 42.38 24.92 -20.96
C ASN A 3 40.86 25.04 -21.01
N ALA A 4 40.31 25.69 -22.04
CA ALA A 4 38.86 25.78 -22.25
C ALA A 4 38.26 24.41 -22.61
N PHE A 5 38.97 23.61 -23.41
CA PHE A 5 38.58 22.24 -23.72
C PHE A 5 38.56 21.33 -22.48
N LEU A 6 39.56 21.48 -21.61
CA LEU A 6 39.64 20.79 -20.32
C LEU A 6 38.48 21.14 -19.38
N SER A 7 38.11 22.43 -19.31
CA SER A 7 36.95 22.88 -18.53
C SER A 7 35.62 22.33 -19.05
N VAL A 8 35.45 22.23 -20.37
CA VAL A 8 34.23 21.66 -20.96
C VAL A 8 34.08 20.18 -20.62
N ILE A 9 35.17 19.40 -20.69
CA ILE A 9 35.16 17.98 -20.33
C ILE A 9 34.83 17.78 -18.84
N LEU A 10 35.37 18.63 -17.97
CA LEU A 10 35.11 18.57 -16.53
C LEU A 10 33.64 18.88 -16.19
N ILE A 11 33.03 19.85 -16.87
CA ILE A 11 31.62 20.18 -16.68
C ILE A 11 30.73 19.04 -17.18
N LEU A 12 31.08 18.43 -18.33
CA LEU A 12 30.33 17.31 -18.90
C LEU A 12 30.35 16.08 -17.98
N SER A 13 31.50 15.75 -17.38
CA SER A 13 31.62 14.59 -16.50
C SER A 13 30.77 14.72 -15.23
N LEU A 14 30.62 15.93 -14.69
CA LEU A 14 29.78 16.19 -13.52
C LEU A 14 28.29 15.87 -13.77
N PHE A 15 27.79 16.05 -14.99
CA PHE A 15 26.40 15.70 -15.35
C PHE A 15 26.15 14.19 -15.41
N PHE A 16 27.18 13.37 -15.72
CA PHE A 16 27.04 11.92 -15.77
C PHE A 16 26.95 11.26 -14.38
N PHE A 17 27.53 11.89 -13.35
CA PHE A 17 27.50 11.35 -11.98
C PHE A 17 26.28 11.80 -11.15
N SER A 18 25.53 12.81 -11.60
CA SER A 18 24.28 13.25 -10.95
C SER A 18 23.06 12.39 -11.29
N GLY A 19 23.19 11.45 -12.22
CA GLY A 19 22.12 10.52 -12.59
C GLY A 19 22.06 9.30 -11.68
N CYS A 20 21.54 9.42 -10.46
CA CYS A 20 21.05 8.27 -9.72
C CYS A 20 19.63 7.93 -10.21
N GLY A 21 19.54 7.47 -11.46
CA GLY A 21 18.29 7.01 -12.06
C GLY A 21 18.06 5.56 -11.67
N SER A 22 17.36 5.30 -10.56
CA SER A 22 16.83 3.97 -10.29
C SER A 22 15.72 3.68 -11.31
N LEU A 23 16.07 3.05 -12.43
CA LEU A 23 15.13 2.54 -13.44
C LEU A 23 14.55 1.17 -13.02
N ASN A 24 14.15 1.03 -11.76
CA ASN A 24 13.42 -0.14 -11.32
C ASN A 24 11.93 0.19 -11.35
N LYS A 25 11.13 -0.66 -12.01
CA LYS A 25 9.67 -0.67 -11.80
C LYS A 25 9.46 -0.84 -10.30
N ALA A 26 8.89 0.16 -9.63
CA ALA A 26 8.61 0.07 -8.21
C ALA A 26 7.50 -0.98 -8.04
N GLU A 27 7.86 -2.22 -7.76
CA GLU A 27 6.91 -3.21 -7.24
C GLU A 27 6.65 -2.85 -5.78
N GLY A 28 5.62 -2.03 -5.55
CA GLY A 28 5.17 -1.69 -4.20
C GLY A 28 4.73 -2.97 -3.49
N GLN A 29 5.55 -3.49 -2.57
CA GLN A 29 5.14 -4.59 -1.71
C GLN A 29 4.30 -4.04 -0.55
N PHE A 30 3.06 -4.48 -0.42
CA PHE A 30 2.20 -4.10 0.70
C PHE A 30 2.63 -4.84 1.96
N HIS A 31 3.27 -4.13 2.89
CA HIS A 31 3.61 -4.66 4.19
C HIS A 31 2.49 -4.35 5.20
N TYR A 32 1.56 -5.30 5.35
CA TYR A 32 0.55 -5.24 6.39
C TYR A 32 1.09 -5.80 7.70
N ASN A 33 1.06 -5.00 8.76
CA ASN A 33 1.39 -5.45 10.10
C ASN A 33 0.26 -5.08 11.06
N ASN A 34 -0.64 -6.02 11.34
CA ASN A 34 -1.61 -5.88 12.43
C ASN A 34 -1.01 -6.46 13.71
N THR A 35 -0.80 -5.61 14.71
CA THR A 35 -0.30 -6.01 16.02
C THR A 35 -1.43 -6.44 16.97
N ILE A 36 -2.68 -6.15 16.62
CA ILE A 36 -3.85 -6.56 17.40
C ILE A 36 -4.26 -7.95 16.95
N THR A 37 -4.49 -8.83 17.93
CA THR A 37 -4.98 -10.18 17.66
C THR A 37 -6.49 -10.15 17.46
N LYS A 38 -7.03 -11.05 16.64
CA LYS A 38 -8.48 -11.25 16.51
C LYS A 38 -9.19 -11.40 17.85
N GLY A 39 -8.54 -12.08 18.82
CA GLY A 39 -9.09 -12.23 20.17
C GLY A 39 -9.30 -10.90 20.87
N GLN A 40 -8.35 -9.97 20.75
CA GLN A 40 -8.48 -8.64 21.31
C GLN A 40 -9.57 -7.83 20.61
N GLU A 41 -9.64 -7.88 19.28
CA GLU A 41 -10.71 -7.22 18.52
C GLU A 41 -12.10 -7.71 18.92
N LEU A 42 -12.25 -9.02 19.14
CA LEU A 42 -13.51 -9.62 19.60
C LEU A 42 -13.87 -9.25 21.05
N LEU A 43 -12.88 -9.10 21.93
CA LEU A 43 -13.11 -8.63 23.30
C LEU A 43 -13.60 -7.17 23.31
N ASP A 44 -12.96 -6.32 22.51
CA ASP A 44 -13.34 -4.92 22.38
C ASP A 44 -14.73 -4.78 21.75
N LEU A 45 -15.03 -5.60 20.73
CA LEU A 45 -16.36 -5.67 20.12
C LEU A 45 -17.44 -6.11 21.11
N LYS A 46 -17.15 -7.10 21.97
CA LYS A 46 -18.09 -7.55 23.01
C LYS A 46 -18.32 -6.48 24.06
N LYS A 47 -17.27 -5.75 24.44
CA LYS A 47 -17.37 -4.63 25.36
C LYS A 47 -18.26 -3.51 24.80
N ALA A 48 -18.12 -3.18 23.52
CA ALA A 48 -18.98 -2.19 22.86
C ALA A 48 -20.47 -2.58 22.89
N LEU A 49 -20.78 -3.87 22.68
CA LEU A 49 -22.14 -4.40 22.82
C LEU A 49 -22.63 -4.27 24.28
N ASP A 50 -21.79 -4.64 25.26
CA ASP A 50 -22.14 -4.58 26.68
C ASP A 50 -22.38 -3.15 27.20
N GLU A 51 -21.68 -2.17 26.62
CA GLU A 51 -21.87 -0.75 26.89
C GLU A 51 -23.07 -0.15 26.13
N GLY A 52 -23.74 -0.93 25.28
CA GLY A 52 -24.86 -0.48 24.46
C GLY A 52 -24.47 0.49 23.35
N ALA A 53 -23.18 0.53 22.98
CA ALA A 53 -22.67 1.38 21.91
C ALA A 53 -23.05 0.86 20.51
N ILE A 54 -23.33 -0.45 20.41
CA ILE A 54 -23.80 -1.13 19.21
C ILE A 54 -24.93 -2.09 19.57
N ASP A 55 -25.75 -2.46 18.59
CA ASP A 55 -26.76 -3.48 18.76
C ASP A 55 -26.25 -4.91 18.45
N GLN A 56 -27.10 -5.90 18.70
CA GLN A 56 -26.76 -7.31 18.48
C GLN A 56 -26.49 -7.64 17.00
N ASN A 57 -27.20 -7.00 16.06
CA ASN A 57 -27.01 -7.24 14.63
C ASN A 57 -25.67 -6.68 14.17
N GLU A 58 -25.31 -5.47 14.63
CA GLU A 58 -24.02 -4.85 14.37
C GLU A 58 -22.87 -5.68 14.95
N TYR A 59 -23.05 -6.19 16.18
CA TYR A 59 -22.10 -7.11 16.81
C TYR A 59 -21.88 -8.37 15.98
N ASP A 60 -22.95 -9.04 15.54
CA ASP A 60 -22.85 -10.29 14.79
C ASP A 60 -22.19 -10.07 13.42
N LEU A 61 -22.53 -8.98 12.73
CA LEU A 61 -21.90 -8.60 11.47
C LEU A 61 -20.40 -8.33 11.64
N MET A 62 -20.02 -7.53 12.64
CA MET A 62 -18.61 -7.20 12.86
C MET A 62 -17.80 -8.41 13.32
N LYS A 63 -18.40 -9.28 14.14
CA LYS A 63 -17.78 -10.52 14.58
C LYS A 63 -17.46 -11.43 13.39
N ASP A 64 -18.38 -11.57 12.45
CA ASP A 64 -18.17 -12.36 11.23
C ASP A 64 -17.01 -11.80 10.40
N LYS A 65 -16.99 -10.47 10.20
CA LYS A 65 -15.91 -9.75 9.48
C LYS A 65 -14.52 -10.00 10.08
N ILE A 66 -14.42 -9.94 11.41
CA ILE A 66 -13.16 -10.18 12.14
C ILE A 66 -12.71 -11.64 12.01
N ILE A 67 -13.64 -12.59 12.17
CA ILE A 67 -13.32 -14.02 12.09
C ILE A 67 -12.86 -14.40 10.68
N ASN A 68 -13.57 -13.92 9.65
CA ASN A 68 -13.37 -14.30 8.26
C ASN A 68 -12.30 -13.49 7.52
N ASP A 69 -11.59 -12.57 8.20
CA ASP A 69 -10.61 -11.64 7.61
C ASP A 69 -11.18 -10.84 6.44
N GLU A 70 -12.46 -10.46 6.50
CA GLU A 70 -13.15 -9.81 5.39
C GLU A 70 -12.51 -8.46 5.02
N TYR A 71 -11.96 -7.73 6.01
CA TYR A 71 -11.23 -6.48 5.78
C TYR A 71 -9.99 -6.68 4.91
N ILE A 72 -9.25 -7.77 5.12
CA ILE A 72 -8.03 -8.06 4.34
C ILE A 72 -8.40 -8.53 2.94
N LYS A 73 -9.40 -9.40 2.83
CA LYS A 73 -9.87 -9.90 1.52
C LYS A 73 -10.43 -8.79 0.65
N SER A 74 -11.23 -7.90 1.22
CA SER A 74 -11.79 -6.75 0.50
C SER A 74 -10.73 -5.74 0.09
N PHE A 75 -9.65 -5.58 0.86
CA PHE A 75 -8.51 -4.75 0.49
C PHE A 75 -7.78 -5.29 -0.74
N PHE A 76 -7.41 -6.58 -0.75
CA PHE A 76 -6.73 -7.17 -1.90
C PHE A 76 -7.62 -7.20 -3.16
N LYS A 77 -8.90 -7.51 -3.00
CA LYS A 77 -9.86 -7.48 -4.11
C LYS A 77 -9.93 -6.10 -4.78
N GLN A 78 -9.94 -5.02 -4.00
CA GLN A 78 -9.91 -3.65 -4.55
C GLN A 78 -8.62 -3.36 -5.31
N MET A 79 -7.48 -3.88 -4.84
CA MET A 79 -6.21 -3.72 -5.57
C MET A 79 -6.22 -4.46 -6.90
N ASP A 80 -6.68 -5.72 -6.91
CA ASP A 80 -6.78 -6.53 -8.13
C ASP A 80 -7.71 -5.87 -9.16
N GLU A 81 -8.84 -5.30 -8.73
CA GLU A 81 -9.78 -4.59 -9.61
C GLU A 81 -9.18 -3.30 -10.21
N ILE A 82 -8.35 -2.57 -9.45
CA ILE A 82 -7.66 -1.36 -9.94
C ILE A 82 -6.62 -1.71 -11.01
N ASP A 83 -5.88 -2.80 -10.81
CA ASP A 83 -4.86 -3.26 -11.76
C ASP A 83 -5.48 -3.75 -13.09
N GLU A 84 -6.71 -4.27 -13.06
CA GLU A 84 -7.46 -4.67 -14.26
C GLU A 84 -7.99 -3.45 -15.07
N GLU A 85 -8.47 -2.38 -14.42
CA GLU A 85 -8.97 -1.18 -15.13
C GLU A 85 -7.86 -0.37 -15.82
N GLU A 86 -6.62 -0.39 -15.32
CA GLU A 86 -5.49 0.34 -15.93
C GLU A 86 -5.05 -0.30 -17.27
N PHE A 87 -5.25 -1.62 -17.46
CA PHE A 87 -4.83 -2.34 -18.67
C PHE A 87 -5.72 -2.12 -19.91
N ASP A 88 -7.00 -1.80 -19.73
CA ASP A 88 -7.93 -1.60 -20.87
C ASP A 88 -7.78 -0.18 -21.50
N SER A 89 -7.15 0.75 -20.77
CA SER A 89 -6.86 2.12 -21.24
C SER A 89 -5.54 2.25 -22.02
N VAL A 90 -4.70 1.21 -22.01
CA VAL A 90 -3.45 1.10 -22.80
C VAL A 90 -3.64 0.09 -23.94
N SER A 91 -4.75 0.21 -24.67
CA SER A 91 -4.85 -0.31 -26.03
C SER A 91 -4.72 0.85 -27.02
N ILE A 92 -3.46 1.22 -27.30
CA ILE A 92 -3.09 1.95 -28.53
C ILE A 92 -2.66 0.92 -29.57
#